data_AF-A0A6J4BYV6-F1
#
_entry.id   AF-A0A6J4BYV6-F1
#
_cell.length_a   1.000
_cell.length_b   1.000
_cell.length_c   1.000
_cell.angle_alpha   90.00
_cell.angle_beta   90.00
_cell.angle_gamma   90.00
#
_symmetry.space_group_name_H-M   'P 1'
#
loop_
_entity.id
_entity.type
_entity.pdbx_description
1 polymer ?
#
loop_
_entity_poly.entity_id
_entity_poly.type
_entity_poly.pdbx_seq_one_letter_code
_entity_poly.pdbx_strand_id
1 'polypeptide(L)' 'MSVSGAGVFTGSAAELRVKASALTGVLDDYRLAFEGGDTMTGKFLVSRLDYAGDFNGERSYTLSLESSGAVVVG' A
#
# COMPACT_ATOMS: atom_id res chain seq x y z
N MET A 1 -3.97 13.56 2.57
CA MET A 1 -5.06 12.55 2.52
C MET A 1 -4.48 11.22 2.96
N SER A 2 -5.20 10.43 3.76
CA SER A 2 -4.79 9.08 4.16
C SER A 2 -5.72 8.03 3.55
N VAL A 3 -5.14 6.87 3.20
CA VAL A 3 -5.88 5.67 2.78
C VAL A 3 -5.30 4.47 3.52
N SER A 4 -6.16 3.61 4.04
CA SER A 4 -5.76 2.32 4.62
C SER A 4 -6.17 1.16 3.72
N GLY A 5 -5.39 0.09 3.76
CA GLY A 5 -5.67 -1.16 3.07
C GLY A 5 -5.21 -2.35 3.90
N ALA A 6 -5.75 -3.52 3.57
CA ALA A 6 -5.33 -4.78 4.15
C ALA A 6 -5.31 -5.86 3.06
N GLY A 7 -4.52 -6.90 3.28
CA GLY A 7 -4.42 -7.99 2.33
C GLY A 7 -3.56 -9.13 2.86
N VAL A 8 -3.19 -10.01 1.94
CA VAL A 8 -2.29 -11.13 2.19
C VAL A 8 -1.15 -11.05 1.21
N PHE A 9 0.07 -11.11 1.73
CA PHE A 9 1.25 -11.33 0.89
C PHE A 9 1.49 -12.82 0.72
N THR A 10 1.91 -13.17 -0.49
CA THR A 10 2.23 -14.54 -0.92
C THR A 10 3.71 -14.72 -1.25
N GLY A 11 4.60 -13.85 -0.73
CA GLY A 11 6.03 -13.88 -1.07
C GLY A 11 6.36 -13.24 -2.43
N SER A 12 5.59 -12.24 -2.85
CA SER A 12 5.66 -11.67 -4.21
C SER A 12 6.65 -10.51 -4.35
N ALA A 13 7.00 -10.15 -5.59
CA ALA A 13 7.77 -8.93 -5.88
C ALA A 13 7.05 -7.64 -5.41
N ALA A 14 5.71 -7.66 -5.40
CA ALA A 14 4.91 -6.54 -4.89
C ALA A 14 5.10 -6.35 -3.38
N GLU A 15 5.17 -7.44 -2.61
CA GLU A 15 5.49 -7.39 -1.18
C GLU A 15 6.85 -6.72 -0.93
N LEU A 16 7.88 -7.14 -1.68
CA LEU A 16 9.22 -6.55 -1.55
C LEU A 16 9.23 -5.05 -1.86
N ARG A 17 8.46 -4.62 -2.87
CA ARG A 17 8.34 -3.19 -3.21
C ARG A 17 7.66 -2.39 -2.10
N VAL A 18 6.54 -2.87 -1.55
CA VAL A 18 5.83 -2.18 -0.45
C VAL A 18 6.72 -2.09 0.79
N LYS A 19 7.46 -3.15 1.12
CA LYS A 19 8.47 -3.16 2.20
C LYS A 19 9.56 -2.11 1.98
N ALA A 20 10.12 -2.05 0.77
CA ALA A 20 11.15 -1.09 0.44
C ALA A 20 10.62 0.35 0.55
N SER A 21 9.41 0.63 0.07
CA SER A 21 8.79 1.94 0.21
C SER A 21 8.60 2.36 1.67
N ALA A 22 8.14 1.44 2.53
CA ALA A 22 8.00 1.68 3.96
C ALA A 22 9.33 1.96 4.65
N LEU A 23 10.36 1.15 4.36
CA LEU A 23 11.68 1.26 4.99
C LEU A 23 12.44 2.51 4.56
N THR A 24 12.34 2.88 3.27
CA THR A 24 13.06 4.04 2.71
C THR A 24 12.33 5.36 2.97
N GLY A 25 11.03 5.31 3.30
CA GLY A 25 10.21 6.50 3.47
C GLY A 25 10.04 7.31 2.19
N VAL A 26 10.11 6.67 1.02
CA VAL A 26 10.02 7.34 -0.27
C VAL A 26 8.56 7.67 -0.61
N LEU A 27 8.36 8.84 -1.22
CA LEU A 27 7.12 9.17 -1.93
C LEU A 27 7.19 8.59 -3.33
N ASP A 28 6.32 7.63 -3.63
CA ASP A 28 6.21 7.00 -4.96
C ASP A 28 4.84 7.28 -5.58
N ASP A 29 4.71 7.07 -6.87
CA ASP A 29 3.44 7.21 -7.58
C ASP A 29 2.58 5.94 -7.36
N TYR A 30 1.40 6.12 -6.76
CA TYR A 30 0.43 5.06 -6.53
C TYR A 30 -0.84 5.32 -7.34
N ARG A 31 -1.43 4.22 -7.81
CA ARG A 31 -2.84 4.16 -8.23
C ARG A 31 -3.56 3.15 -7.34
N LEU A 32 -4.57 3.62 -6.61
CA LEU A 32 -5.44 2.80 -5.79
C LEU A 32 -6.70 2.53 -6.62
N ALA A 33 -7.11 1.26 -6.72
CA ALA A 33 -8.31 0.85 -7.44
C ALA A 33 -9.30 0.24 -6.45
N PHE A 34 -10.58 0.55 -6.61
CA PHE A 34 -11.66 0.11 -5.75
C PHE A 34 -12.64 -0.78 -6.52
N GLU A 35 -13.44 -1.59 -5.81
CA GLU A 35 -14.37 -2.55 -6.43
C GLU A 35 -15.38 -1.90 -7.38
N GLY A 36 -15.72 -0.62 -7.17
CA GLY A 36 -16.62 0.14 -8.04
C GLY A 36 -16.00 0.58 -9.38
N GLY A 37 -14.72 0.30 -9.63
CA GLY A 37 -13.98 0.76 -10.80
C GLY A 37 -13.31 2.12 -10.61
N ASP A 38 -13.70 2.87 -9.57
CA ASP A 38 -13.07 4.12 -9.19
C ASP A 38 -11.58 3.93 -8.89
N THR A 39 -10.80 4.95 -9.22
CA THR A 39 -9.36 5.01 -8.99
C THR A 39 -8.95 6.29 -8.30
N MET A 40 -7.84 6.20 -7.57
CA MET A 40 -7.18 7.35 -6.97
C MET A 40 -5.69 7.32 -7.32
N THR A 41 -5.20 8.37 -7.95
CA THR A 41 -3.79 8.46 -8.38
C THR A 41 -3.11 9.66 -7.73
N GLY A 42 -1.92 9.45 -7.17
CA GLY A 42 -1.11 10.50 -6.54
C GLY A 42 0.21 9.99 -6.01
N LYS A 43 1.01 10.90 -5.41
CA LYS A 43 2.23 10.52 -4.69
C LYS A 43 1.91 10.17 -3.24
N PHE A 44 2.25 8.96 -2.83
CA PHE A 44 1.99 8.47 -1.48
C PHE A 44 3.25 7.92 -0.82
N LEU A 45 3.30 8.08 0.49
CA LEU A 45 4.24 7.44 1.41
C LEU A 45 3.55 6.25 2.04
N VAL A 46 4.27 5.14 2.22
CA VAL A 46 3.85 4.07 3.14
C VAL A 46 4.17 4.52 4.57
N SER A 47 3.19 5.11 5.26
CA SER A 47 3.38 5.66 6.61
C SER A 47 3.29 4.60 7.71
N ARG A 48 2.66 3.46 7.42
CA ARG A 48 2.60 2.30 8.31
C ARG A 48 2.42 1.01 7.52
N LEU A 49 3.11 -0.05 7.94
CA LEU A 49 2.96 -1.40 7.41
C LEU A 49 3.10 -2.40 8.56
N ASP A 50 1.99 -3.02 8.96
CA ASP A 50 1.98 -4.06 10.00
C ASP A 50 1.73 -5.43 9.38
N TYR A 51 2.22 -6.46 10.06
CA TYR A 51 2.02 -7.86 9.68
C TYR A 51 1.30 -8.62 10.78
N ALA A 52 0.48 -9.59 10.38
CA ALA A 52 -0.13 -10.54 11.29
C ALA A 52 -0.20 -11.94 10.66
N GLY A 53 0.06 -12.95 11.48
CA GLY A 53 -0.02 -14.36 11.08
C GLY A 53 1.06 -14.79 10.10
N ASP A 54 1.48 -16.04 10.22
CA ASP A 54 2.24 -16.73 9.18
C ASP A 54 1.67 -18.14 9.14
N PHE A 55 0.85 -18.42 8.12
CA PHE A 55 0.26 -19.73 7.92
C PHE A 55 0.42 -20.12 6.46
N ASN A 56 1.05 -21.26 6.20
CA ASN A 56 1.33 -21.76 4.85
C ASN A 56 2.12 -20.79 3.94
N GLY A 57 2.97 -19.93 4.50
CA GLY A 57 3.76 -18.96 3.73
C GLY A 57 2.96 -17.73 3.27
N GLU A 58 1.71 -17.61 3.70
CA GLU A 58 0.89 -16.43 3.56
C GLU A 58 0.93 -15.59 4.83
N ARG A 59 1.08 -14.28 4.65
CA ARG A 59 1.16 -13.32 5.75
C ARG A 59 0.15 -12.21 5.53
N SER A 60 -0.78 -12.05 6.46
CA SER A 60 -1.71 -10.92 6.40
C SER A 60 -0.98 -9.62 6.75
N TYR A 61 -1.41 -8.52 6.14
CA TYR A 61 -0.84 -7.20 6.39
C TYR A 61 -1.93 -6.14 6.45
N THR A 62 -1.62 -5.05 7.15
CA THR A 62 -2.32 -3.78 7.04
C THR A 62 -1.34 -2.69 6.61
N LEU A 63 -1.82 -1.76 5.80
CA LEU A 63 -1.04 -0.71 5.16
C LEU A 63 -1.75 0.63 5.35
N SER A 64 -1.01 1.68 5.72
CA SER A 64 -1.46 3.06 5.65
C SER A 64 -0.62 3.82 4.63
N LEU A 65 -1.29 4.50 3.72
CA LEU A 65 -0.72 5.40 2.73
C LEU A 65 -1.08 6.84 3.08
N GLU A 66 -0.12 7.74 2.94
CA GLU A 66 -0.32 9.17 3.15
C GLU A 66 0.14 9.96 1.92
N SER A 67 -0.78 10.73 1.33
CA SER A 67 -0.48 11.57 0.17
C SER A 67 0.28 12.83 0.59
N SER A 68 1.32 13.18 -0.18
CA SER A 68 2.08 14.43 -0.03
C SER A 68 1.53 15.59 -0.85
N GLY A 69 0.37 15.46 -1.48
CA GLY A 69 -0.16 16.50 -2.36
C GLY A 69 -1.49 16.15 -3.02
N ALA A 70 -1.67 16.67 -4.24
CA ALA A 70 -2.89 16.48 -5.01
C ALA A 70 -3.12 14.98 -5.32
N VAL A 71 -4.37 14.56 -5.22
CA VAL A 71 -4.82 13.23 -5.61
C VAL A 71 -5.93 13.40 -6.64
N VAL A 72 -5.79 12.70 -7.78
CA VAL A 72 -6.80 12.67 -8.84
C VAL A 72 -7.70 11.47 -8.61
N VAL A 73 -9.01 11.70 -8.56
CA VAL A 73 -10.04 10.66 -8.49
C VAL A 73 -10.69 10.54 -9.88
N GLY A 74 -10.94 9.33 -10.35
CA GLY A 74 -11.60 9.09 -11.63
C GLY A 74 -11.91 7.64 -11.90
#